data_AF-A0A925QPR0-F1
#
_entry.id   AF-A0A925QPR0-F1
#
_cell.length_a   1.000
_cell.length_b   1.000
_cell.length_c   1.000
_cell.angle_alpha   90.00
_cell.angle_beta   90.00
_cell.angle_gamma   90.00
#
_symmetry.space_group_name_H-M   'P 1'
#
loop_
_entity.id
_entity.type
_entity.pdbx_description
1 polymer ?
#
loop_
_entity_poly.entity_id
_entity_poly.type
_entity_poly.pdbx_seq_one_letter_code
_entity_poly.pdbx_strand_id
1 'polypeptide(L)'
;MNAPISLNQITAAADAAHNAPRLREIPYNYTSFSDREIVIRLLGSRAWELLNRLREERQTGRSARMLYEVLGDIWVVQRNPYLQDDLLDNPKRRRLLVDALNHRLVEVEKRRSPVTDVGRDALVGELLVAAQQAVSVFDAGFREAADLRRQTQKALRRYTAKDNIKFDGLSRVSHVTDATDWRVEYPFVVLTPDTELEMAGLVWACIELGLTIIPRGGGTGYT
;
A
#
# COMPACT_ATOMS: atom_id res chain seq x y z
N MET A 1 32.41 -13.85 -27.98
CA MET A 1 31.76 -12.96 -28.97
C MET A 1 30.51 -12.36 -28.32
N ASN A 2 30.61 -11.14 -27.78
CA ASN A 2 29.45 -10.38 -27.34
C ASN A 2 29.13 -9.38 -28.45
N ALA A 3 28.23 -9.76 -29.36
CA ALA A 3 27.76 -8.82 -30.36
C ALA A 3 26.98 -7.71 -29.65
N PRO A 4 27.21 -6.42 -29.96
CA PRO A 4 26.46 -5.32 -29.36
C PRO A 4 24.99 -5.44 -29.74
N ILE A 5 24.12 -5.47 -28.74
CA ILE A 5 22.68 -5.43 -28.93
C ILE A 5 22.35 -4.08 -29.58
N SER A 6 21.73 -4.12 -30.75
CA SER A 6 21.42 -2.90 -31.50
C SER A 6 20.34 -2.10 -30.79
N LEU A 7 20.42 -0.76 -30.86
CA LEU A 7 19.43 0.15 -30.25
C LEU A 7 18.00 -0.19 -30.68
N ASN A 8 17.82 -0.63 -31.93
CA ASN A 8 16.55 -1.09 -32.49
C ASN A 8 15.98 -2.34 -31.81
N GLN A 9 16.83 -3.23 -31.31
CA GLN A 9 16.40 -4.40 -30.55
C GLN A 9 16.00 -4.02 -29.12
N ILE A 10 16.64 -3.01 -28.54
CA ILE A 10 16.29 -2.47 -27.21
C ILE A 10 14.96 -1.73 -27.28
N THR A 11 14.76 -0.88 -28.29
CA THR A 11 13.49 -0.19 -28.51
C THR A 11 12.37 -1.15 -28.87
N ALA A 12 12.60 -2.15 -29.74
CA ALA A 12 11.59 -3.16 -30.05
C ALA A 12 11.20 -4.02 -28.83
N ALA A 13 12.15 -4.35 -27.95
CA ALA A 13 11.85 -5.07 -26.71
C ALA A 13 11.11 -4.17 -25.70
N ALA A 14 11.46 -2.88 -25.61
CA ALA A 14 10.76 -1.90 -24.78
C ALA A 14 9.33 -1.66 -25.29
N ASP A 15 9.16 -1.50 -26.59
CA ASP A 15 7.86 -1.30 -27.25
C ASP A 15 6.99 -2.56 -27.14
N ALA A 16 7.57 -3.76 -27.25
CA ALA A 16 6.84 -5.01 -27.00
C ALA A 16 6.43 -5.18 -25.52
N ALA A 17 7.27 -4.73 -24.57
CA ALA A 17 6.95 -4.71 -23.15
C ALA A 17 5.95 -3.60 -22.77
N HIS A 18 5.86 -2.53 -23.55
CA HIS A 18 4.96 -1.39 -23.36
C HIS A 18 3.59 -1.58 -24.07
N ASN A 19 3.57 -2.27 -25.21
CA ASN A 19 2.37 -2.46 -26.05
C ASN A 19 1.59 -3.76 -25.76
N ALA A 20 2.04 -4.62 -24.86
CA ALA A 20 1.16 -5.66 -24.33
C ALA A 20 0.16 -4.97 -23.39
N PRO A 21 -1.16 -4.96 -23.67
CA PRO A 21 -2.13 -4.45 -22.71
C PRO A 21 -2.03 -5.35 -21.48
N ARG A 22 -1.30 -4.90 -20.45
CA ARG A 22 -1.32 -5.51 -19.13
C ARG A 22 -2.73 -5.31 -18.60
N LEU A 23 -3.63 -6.26 -18.89
CA LEU A 23 -4.93 -6.32 -18.25
C LEU A 23 -4.67 -6.40 -16.76
N ARG A 24 -4.87 -5.27 -16.08
CA ARG A 24 -4.85 -5.16 -14.62
C ARG A 24 -6.17 -5.75 -14.13
N GLU A 25 -6.08 -6.76 -13.27
CA GLU A 25 -7.24 -7.35 -12.61
C GLU A 25 -7.56 -6.58 -11.32
N ILE A 26 -6.54 -6.03 -10.65
CA ILE A 26 -6.70 -5.17 -9.47
C ILE A 26 -7.08 -3.76 -9.91
N PRO A 27 -8.27 -3.26 -9.53
CA PRO A 27 -8.71 -1.90 -9.86
C PRO A 27 -7.91 -0.85 -9.08
N TYR A 28 -7.97 0.39 -9.55
CA TYR A 28 -7.36 1.57 -8.91
C TYR A 28 -5.83 1.51 -8.71
N ASN A 29 -5.15 0.56 -9.37
CA ASN A 29 -3.72 0.49 -9.36
C ASN A 29 -3.11 1.49 -10.35
N TYR A 30 -2.84 2.71 -9.87
CA TYR A 30 -2.10 3.75 -10.59
C TYR A 30 -0.59 3.72 -10.32
N THR A 31 -0.10 2.68 -9.64
CA THR A 31 1.32 2.54 -9.27
C THR A 31 2.08 1.66 -10.25
N SER A 32 3.41 1.70 -10.20
CA SER A 32 4.27 0.80 -10.99
C SER A 32 4.18 -0.67 -10.59
N PHE A 33 3.60 -0.99 -9.43
CA PHE A 33 3.48 -2.36 -8.93
C PHE A 33 2.58 -3.22 -9.81
N SER A 34 3.03 -4.44 -10.09
CA SER A 34 2.25 -5.52 -10.70
C SER A 34 1.18 -6.05 -9.74
N ASP A 35 0.14 -6.70 -10.28
CA ASP A 35 -0.91 -7.31 -9.45
C ASP A 35 -0.33 -8.40 -8.55
N ARG A 36 0.68 -9.13 -9.05
CA ARG A 36 1.50 -10.05 -8.26
C ARG A 36 2.13 -9.37 -7.05
N GLU A 37 2.78 -8.24 -7.25
CA GLU A 37 3.47 -7.53 -6.17
C GLU A 37 2.50 -6.98 -5.12
N ILE A 38 1.31 -6.54 -5.53
CA ILE A 38 0.26 -6.10 -4.62
C ILE A 38 -0.28 -7.28 -3.81
N VAL A 39 -0.61 -8.40 -4.48
CA VAL A 39 -1.08 -9.61 -3.79
C VAL A 39 -0.05 -10.09 -2.77
N ILE A 40 1.23 -10.16 -3.16
CA ILE A 40 2.28 -10.62 -2.25
C ILE A 40 2.43 -9.69 -1.03
N ARG A 41 2.34 -8.38 -1.23
CA ARG A 41 2.42 -7.40 -0.13
C ARG A 41 1.23 -7.46 0.81
N LEU A 42 0.02 -7.64 0.28
CA LEU A 42 -1.21 -7.64 1.07
C LEU A 42 -1.51 -9.00 1.70
N LEU A 43 -1.30 -10.09 0.96
CA LEU A 43 -1.76 -11.44 1.31
C LEU A 43 -0.62 -12.47 1.46
N GLY A 44 0.61 -12.14 1.05
CA GLY A 44 1.76 -13.04 1.07
C GLY A 44 1.96 -13.87 -0.22
N SER A 45 3.13 -14.50 -0.34
CA SER A 45 3.51 -15.32 -1.50
C SER A 45 2.58 -16.51 -1.73
N ARG A 46 2.14 -17.15 -0.62
CA ARG A 46 1.22 -18.27 -0.66
C ARG A 46 -0.10 -17.93 -1.36
N ALA A 47 -0.68 -16.77 -1.06
CA ALA A 47 -1.91 -16.33 -1.69
C ALA A 47 -1.76 -16.16 -3.22
N TRP A 48 -0.60 -15.68 -3.69
CA TRP A 48 -0.33 -15.59 -5.11
C TRP A 48 -0.27 -16.96 -5.79
N GLU A 49 0.35 -17.96 -5.14
CA GLU A 49 0.37 -19.34 -5.65
C GLU A 49 -1.04 -19.93 -5.75
N LEU A 50 -1.86 -19.74 -4.71
CA LEU A 50 -3.26 -20.19 -4.69
C LEU A 50 -4.08 -19.57 -5.82
N LEU A 51 -3.93 -18.26 -6.04
CA LEU A 51 -4.60 -17.55 -7.14
C LEU A 51 -4.20 -18.09 -8.50
N ASN A 52 -2.93 -18.40 -8.73
CA ASN A 52 -2.49 -18.99 -10.01
C ASN A 52 -3.10 -20.37 -10.24
N ARG A 53 -3.12 -21.23 -9.22
CA ARG A 53 -3.78 -22.55 -9.30
C ARG A 53 -5.27 -22.41 -9.64
N LEU A 54 -5.98 -21.53 -8.93
CA LEU A 54 -7.41 -21.30 -9.16
C LEU A 54 -7.73 -20.66 -10.52
N ARG A 55 -6.78 -19.92 -11.12
CA ARG A 55 -6.91 -19.34 -12.47
C ARG A 55 -6.84 -20.40 -13.58
N GLU A 56 -6.03 -21.43 -13.40
CA GLU A 56 -5.90 -22.54 -14.37
C GLU A 56 -7.21 -23.32 -14.52
N GLU A 57 -8.01 -23.38 -13.46
CA GLU A 57 -9.28 -24.12 -13.42
C GLU A 57 -10.44 -23.44 -14.18
N ARG A 58 -10.27 -22.21 -14.72
CA ARG A 58 -11.21 -21.45 -15.59
C ARG A 58 -12.68 -21.32 -15.13
N GLN A 59 -13.04 -21.66 -13.88
CA GLN A 59 -14.44 -21.70 -13.43
C GLN A 59 -14.99 -20.42 -12.77
N THR A 60 -14.18 -19.46 -12.29
CA THR A 60 -14.74 -18.32 -11.51
C THR A 60 -14.11 -16.95 -11.79
N GLY A 61 -14.71 -16.18 -12.71
CA GLY A 61 -14.34 -14.76 -12.91
C GLY A 61 -14.90 -13.84 -11.81
N ARG A 62 -16.12 -14.11 -11.30
CA ARG A 62 -16.83 -13.17 -10.40
C ARG A 62 -16.23 -13.11 -8.99
N SER A 63 -15.90 -14.25 -8.39
CA SER A 63 -15.28 -14.30 -7.05
C SER A 63 -13.87 -13.74 -7.05
N ALA A 64 -13.08 -14.04 -8.08
CA ALA A 64 -11.75 -13.46 -8.27
C ALA A 64 -11.83 -11.93 -8.41
N ARG A 65 -12.76 -11.42 -9.23
CA ARG A 65 -12.99 -9.98 -9.37
C ARG A 65 -13.34 -9.31 -8.04
N MET A 66 -14.22 -9.91 -7.23
CA MET A 66 -14.57 -9.34 -5.92
C MET A 66 -13.39 -9.31 -4.95
N LEU A 67 -12.54 -10.35 -4.97
CA LEU A 67 -11.30 -10.35 -4.19
C LEU A 67 -10.35 -9.25 -4.67
N TYR A 68 -10.16 -9.10 -5.98
CA TYR A 68 -9.32 -8.04 -6.52
C TYR A 68 -9.86 -6.63 -6.24
N GLU A 69 -11.18 -6.44 -6.23
CA GLU A 69 -11.81 -5.18 -5.77
C GLU A 69 -11.48 -4.89 -4.30
N VAL A 70 -11.52 -5.89 -3.41
CA VAL A 70 -11.10 -5.73 -2.01
C VAL A 70 -9.63 -5.33 -1.92
N LEU A 71 -8.74 -5.99 -2.66
CA LEU A 71 -7.31 -5.65 -2.68
C LEU A 71 -7.05 -4.25 -3.26
N GLY A 72 -7.78 -3.87 -4.31
CA GLY A 72 -7.68 -2.55 -4.92
C GLY A 72 -8.10 -1.43 -3.97
N ASP A 73 -9.20 -1.61 -3.24
CA ASP A 73 -9.68 -0.65 -2.24
C ASP A 73 -8.71 -0.51 -1.05
N ILE A 74 -8.07 -1.58 -0.59
CA ILE A 74 -7.00 -1.49 0.42
C ILE A 74 -5.79 -0.77 -0.16
N TRP A 75 -5.36 -1.17 -1.36
CA TRP A 75 -4.15 -0.65 -2.00
C TRP A 75 -4.25 0.84 -2.30
N VAL A 76 -5.36 1.30 -2.89
CA VAL A 76 -5.55 2.71 -3.25
C VAL A 76 -5.45 3.62 -2.03
N VAL A 77 -5.95 3.17 -0.88
CA VAL A 77 -5.90 3.91 0.39
C VAL A 77 -4.49 3.88 0.98
N GLN A 78 -3.82 2.72 1.01
CA GLN A 78 -2.44 2.62 1.49
C GLN A 78 -1.47 3.51 0.69
N ARG A 79 -1.75 3.72 -0.60
CA ARG A 79 -0.92 4.49 -1.52
C ARG A 79 -1.33 5.96 -1.67
N ASN A 80 -2.36 6.42 -0.98
CA ASN A 80 -2.84 7.80 -1.10
C ASN A 80 -2.94 8.48 0.27
N PRO A 81 -1.98 9.35 0.64
CA PRO A 81 -2.02 10.10 1.89
C PRO A 81 -3.31 10.90 2.09
N TYR A 82 -3.93 11.42 1.03
CA TYR A 82 -5.20 12.16 1.14
C TYR A 82 -6.36 11.24 1.56
N LEU A 83 -6.41 10.01 1.05
CA LEU A 83 -7.41 9.03 1.47
C LEU A 83 -7.14 8.55 2.90
N GLN A 84 -5.87 8.37 3.27
CA GLN A 84 -5.50 8.04 4.65
C GLN A 84 -5.97 9.11 5.63
N ASP A 85 -5.67 10.38 5.34
CA ASP A 85 -6.06 11.50 6.19
C ASP A 85 -7.58 11.63 6.29
N ASP A 86 -8.30 11.56 5.16
CA ASP A 86 -9.76 11.60 5.15
C ASP A 86 -10.38 10.48 6.02
N LEU A 87 -9.84 9.26 5.96
CA LEU A 87 -10.35 8.12 6.74
C LEU A 87 -9.90 8.16 8.22
N LEU A 88 -8.77 8.79 8.54
CA LEU A 88 -8.36 9.08 9.91
C LEU A 88 -9.29 10.11 10.55
N ASP A 89 -9.62 11.17 9.82
CA ASP A 89 -10.47 12.27 10.30
C ASP A 89 -11.96 11.89 10.34
N ASN A 90 -12.38 10.91 9.52
CA ASN A 90 -13.77 10.47 9.43
C ASN A 90 -13.94 8.98 9.80
N PRO A 91 -13.97 8.61 11.10
CA PRO A 91 -14.12 7.23 11.54
C PRO A 91 -15.37 6.51 11.02
N LYS A 92 -16.46 7.24 10.77
CA LYS A 92 -17.69 6.70 10.16
C LYS A 92 -17.44 6.24 8.72
N ARG A 93 -16.69 7.02 7.93
CA ARG A 93 -16.35 6.69 6.54
C ARG A 93 -15.41 5.50 6.49
N ARG A 94 -14.42 5.44 7.39
CA ARG A 94 -13.56 4.26 7.58
C ARG A 94 -14.38 3.01 7.86
N ARG A 95 -15.31 3.07 8.81
CA ARG A 95 -16.17 1.93 9.15
C ARG A 95 -17.00 1.46 7.94
N LEU A 96 -17.60 2.38 7.19
CA LEU A 96 -18.37 2.04 5.98
C LEU A 96 -17.50 1.33 4.93
N LEU A 97 -16.26 1.77 4.72
CA LEU A 97 -15.31 1.11 3.83
C LEU A 97 -15.02 -0.31 4.32
N VAL A 98 -14.62 -0.48 5.59
CA VAL A 98 -14.29 -1.79 6.17
C VAL A 98 -15.49 -2.74 6.13
N ASP A 99 -16.69 -2.27 6.44
CA ASP A 99 -17.93 -3.05 6.36
C ASP A 99 -18.20 -3.50 4.91
N ALA A 100 -17.97 -2.64 3.92
CA ALA A 100 -18.10 -2.98 2.51
C ALA A 100 -17.07 -4.03 2.05
N LEU A 101 -15.81 -3.93 2.51
CA LEU A 101 -14.78 -4.94 2.24
C LEU A 101 -15.17 -6.30 2.81
N ASN A 102 -15.57 -6.35 4.08
CA ASN A 102 -16.02 -7.57 4.74
C ASN A 102 -17.25 -8.19 4.04
N HIS A 103 -18.22 -7.36 3.65
CA HIS A 103 -19.39 -7.82 2.91
C HIS A 103 -19.01 -8.48 1.58
N ARG A 104 -18.05 -7.92 0.83
CA ARG A 104 -17.56 -8.56 -0.41
C ARG A 104 -16.90 -9.92 -0.13
N LEU A 105 -16.12 -10.05 0.94
CA LEU A 105 -15.51 -11.33 1.31
C LEU A 105 -16.56 -12.38 1.71
N VAL A 106 -17.61 -11.99 2.43
CA VAL A 106 -18.76 -12.86 2.75
C VAL A 106 -19.47 -13.33 1.47
N GLU A 107 -19.63 -12.48 0.48
CA GLU A 107 -20.22 -12.86 -0.81
C GLU A 107 -19.34 -13.83 -1.62
N VAL A 108 -18.01 -13.78 -1.45
CA VAL A 108 -17.10 -14.78 -2.00
C VAL A 108 -17.23 -16.10 -1.25
N GLU A 109 -17.33 -16.05 0.07
CA GLU A 109 -17.53 -17.22 0.93
C GLU A 109 -18.83 -17.97 0.60
N LYS A 110 -19.94 -17.26 0.37
CA LYS A 110 -21.22 -17.88 -0.02
C LYS A 110 -21.17 -18.67 -1.34
N ARG A 111 -20.17 -18.40 -2.19
CA ARG A 111 -19.99 -19.10 -3.48
C ARG A 111 -19.08 -20.31 -3.39
N ARG A 112 -18.55 -20.60 -2.20
CA ARG A 112 -17.86 -21.84 -1.90
C ARG A 112 -18.81 -23.03 -2.09
N SER A 113 -18.28 -24.14 -2.59
CA SER A 113 -19.05 -25.34 -2.92
C SER A 113 -18.35 -26.57 -2.35
N PRO A 114 -18.37 -26.76 -1.02
CA PRO A 114 -17.62 -27.82 -0.33
C PRO A 114 -18.05 -29.23 -0.73
N VAL A 115 -19.26 -29.39 -1.28
CA VAL A 115 -19.79 -30.69 -1.72
C VAL A 115 -19.35 -31.05 -3.15
N THR A 116 -19.15 -30.05 -4.00
CA THR A 116 -18.90 -30.26 -5.44
C THR A 116 -17.41 -30.37 -5.76
N ASP A 117 -16.57 -29.61 -5.05
CA ASP A 117 -15.12 -29.62 -5.25
C ASP A 117 -14.39 -29.28 -3.94
N VAL A 118 -14.10 -30.32 -3.16
CA VAL A 118 -13.44 -30.22 -1.85
C VAL A 118 -12.04 -29.59 -1.96
N GLY A 119 -11.31 -29.94 -3.02
CA GLY A 119 -9.94 -29.45 -3.22
C GLY A 119 -9.93 -27.95 -3.47
N ARG A 120 -10.75 -27.48 -4.41
CA ARG A 120 -10.91 -26.06 -4.72
C ARG A 120 -11.48 -25.28 -3.55
N ASP A 121 -12.45 -25.83 -2.83
CA ASP A 121 -13.05 -25.19 -1.66
C ASP A 121 -12.03 -24.88 -0.56
N ALA A 122 -11.07 -25.79 -0.34
CA ALA A 122 -9.98 -25.60 0.59
C ALA A 122 -9.05 -24.45 0.17
N LEU A 123 -8.69 -24.37 -1.13
CA LEU A 123 -7.84 -23.29 -1.66
C LEU A 123 -8.52 -21.92 -1.53
N VAL A 124 -9.82 -21.83 -1.85
CA VAL A 124 -10.61 -20.60 -1.68
C VAL A 124 -10.74 -20.21 -0.21
N GLY A 125 -10.91 -21.20 0.68
CA GLY A 125 -10.93 -20.96 2.12
C GLY A 125 -9.63 -20.36 2.63
N GLU A 126 -8.48 -20.89 2.22
CA GLU A 126 -7.16 -20.38 2.59
C GLU A 126 -6.96 -18.92 2.11
N LEU A 127 -7.40 -18.60 0.88
CA LEU A 127 -7.37 -17.23 0.36
C LEU A 127 -8.28 -16.27 1.13
N LEU A 128 -9.47 -16.71 1.52
CA LEU A 128 -10.40 -15.89 2.29
C LEU A 128 -9.84 -15.54 3.66
N VAL A 129 -9.19 -16.48 4.34
CA VAL A 129 -8.51 -16.22 5.62
C VAL A 129 -7.44 -15.15 5.45
N ALA A 130 -6.59 -15.27 4.41
CA ALA A 130 -5.57 -14.25 4.13
C ALA A 130 -6.19 -12.86 3.84
N ALA A 131 -7.28 -12.83 3.06
CA ALA A 131 -7.97 -11.57 2.72
C ALA A 131 -8.66 -10.92 3.92
N GLN A 132 -9.31 -11.72 4.77
CA GLN A 132 -9.92 -11.25 6.02
C GLN A 132 -8.85 -10.68 6.96
N GLN A 133 -7.70 -11.36 7.08
CA GLN A 133 -6.57 -10.85 7.85
C GLN A 133 -6.06 -9.51 7.29
N ALA A 134 -5.95 -9.38 5.96
CA ALA A 134 -5.53 -8.12 5.34
C ALA A 134 -6.51 -6.97 5.62
N VAL A 135 -7.83 -7.21 5.59
CA VAL A 135 -8.85 -6.22 5.98
C VAL A 135 -8.72 -5.85 7.47
N SER A 136 -8.47 -6.83 8.34
CA SER A 136 -8.28 -6.58 9.78
C SER A 136 -7.04 -5.74 10.07
N VAL A 137 -5.91 -6.06 9.42
CA VAL A 137 -4.66 -5.29 9.53
C VAL A 137 -4.86 -3.87 8.98
N PHE A 138 -5.58 -3.73 7.87
CA PHE A 138 -5.92 -2.44 7.30
C PHE A 138 -6.71 -1.55 8.26
N ASP A 139 -7.78 -2.04 8.92
CA ASP A 139 -8.52 -1.23 9.91
C ASP A 139 -7.69 -0.93 11.17
N ALA A 140 -6.94 -1.92 11.66
CA ALA A 140 -6.07 -1.75 12.83
C ALA A 140 -5.00 -0.68 12.60
N GLY A 141 -4.40 -0.65 11.40
CA GLY A 141 -3.36 0.30 11.03
C GLY A 141 -3.79 1.77 11.14
N PHE A 142 -5.07 2.10 10.97
CA PHE A 142 -5.57 3.46 11.21
C PHE A 142 -5.50 3.87 12.68
N ARG A 143 -5.79 2.94 13.59
CA ARG A 143 -5.74 3.21 15.04
C ARG A 143 -4.29 3.38 15.48
N GLU A 144 -3.42 2.49 15.04
CA GLU A 144 -1.98 2.56 15.28
C GLU A 144 -1.38 3.86 14.74
N ALA A 145 -1.73 4.25 13.50
CA ALA A 145 -1.29 5.51 12.91
C ALA A 145 -1.79 6.73 13.71
N ALA A 146 -3.05 6.74 14.14
CA ALA A 146 -3.60 7.83 14.96
C ALA A 146 -2.89 7.94 16.31
N ASP A 147 -2.59 6.81 16.94
CA ASP A 147 -1.87 6.76 18.23
C ASP A 147 -0.44 7.26 18.07
N LEU A 148 0.26 6.79 17.04
CA LEU A 148 1.61 7.25 16.72
C LEU A 148 1.63 8.74 16.38
N ARG A 149 0.64 9.27 15.65
CA ARG A 149 0.53 10.72 15.36
C ARG A 149 0.40 11.53 16.64
N ARG A 150 -0.45 11.09 17.58
CA ARG A 150 -0.63 11.76 18.88
C ARG A 150 0.65 11.76 19.72
N GLN A 151 1.33 10.62 19.80
CA GLN A 151 2.59 10.49 20.53
C GLN A 151 3.70 11.37 19.92
N THR A 152 3.83 11.30 18.59
CA THR A 152 4.81 12.06 17.83
C THR A 152 4.60 13.56 17.97
N GLN A 153 3.36 14.02 17.85
CA GLN A 153 3.03 15.44 18.03
C GLN A 153 3.35 15.91 19.46
N LYS A 154 3.06 15.09 20.48
CA LYS A 154 3.36 15.44 21.88
C LYS A 154 4.87 15.55 22.13
N ALA A 155 5.67 14.66 21.55
CA ALA A 155 7.12 14.67 21.71
C ALA A 155 7.76 15.88 20.99
N LEU A 156 7.41 16.08 19.71
CA LEU A 156 8.06 17.08 18.86
C LEU A 156 7.65 18.52 19.16
N ARG A 157 6.43 18.77 19.67
CA ARG A 157 5.97 20.12 20.07
C ARG A 157 6.79 20.76 21.20
N ARG A 158 7.66 20.00 21.86
CA ARG A 158 8.60 20.53 22.84
C ARG A 158 9.76 21.30 22.19
N TYR A 159 10.03 21.03 20.92
CA TYR A 159 11.21 21.50 20.21
C TYR A 159 10.87 22.38 19.01
N THR A 160 9.64 22.33 18.47
CA THR A 160 9.23 23.17 17.34
C THR A 160 7.75 23.57 17.44
N ALA A 161 7.34 24.55 16.64
CA ALA A 161 5.95 24.97 16.54
C ALA A 161 5.05 23.85 16.00
N LYS A 162 3.76 23.86 16.37
CA LYS A 162 2.80 22.83 15.93
C LYS A 162 2.74 22.71 14.40
N ASP A 163 2.79 23.84 13.71
CA ASP A 163 2.61 23.90 12.26
C ASP A 163 3.84 23.39 11.49
N ASN A 164 4.97 23.21 12.18
CA ASN A 164 6.19 22.61 11.64
C ASN A 164 6.15 21.07 11.68
N ILE A 165 5.11 20.48 12.28
CA ILE A 165 4.91 19.03 12.38
C ILE A 165 3.75 18.64 11.46
N LYS A 166 4.09 18.21 10.23
CA LYS A 166 3.13 18.05 9.15
C LYS A 166 2.82 16.59 8.87
N PHE A 167 1.58 16.20 9.15
CA PHE A 167 1.05 14.86 8.83
C PHE A 167 0.16 14.85 7.58
N ASP A 168 -0.11 16.01 7.00
CA ASP A 168 -1.05 16.17 5.89
C ASP A 168 -0.52 15.57 4.58
N GLY A 169 -1.47 15.18 3.73
CA GLY A 169 -1.18 14.54 2.46
C GLY A 169 -0.31 15.38 1.53
N LEU A 170 -0.48 16.71 1.47
CA LEU A 170 0.32 17.56 0.59
C LEU A 170 1.79 17.54 0.99
N SER A 171 2.07 17.75 2.28
CA SER A 171 3.42 17.69 2.82
C SER A 171 4.04 16.32 2.57
N ARG A 172 3.31 15.24 2.89
CA ARG A 172 3.83 13.87 2.72
C ARG A 172 4.10 13.50 1.27
N VAL A 173 3.21 13.85 0.34
CA VAL A 173 3.38 13.60 -1.11
C VAL A 173 4.56 14.41 -1.66
N SER A 174 4.67 15.68 -1.31
CA SER A 174 5.75 16.57 -1.80
C SER A 174 7.13 16.15 -1.30
N HIS A 175 7.17 15.41 -0.17
CA HIS A 175 8.41 14.98 0.47
C HIS A 175 8.73 13.49 0.26
N VAL A 176 7.98 12.77 -0.59
CA VAL A 176 8.41 11.45 -1.09
C VAL A 176 9.69 11.61 -1.91
N THR A 177 10.68 10.77 -1.67
CA THR A 177 11.98 10.79 -2.37
C THR A 177 12.24 9.44 -3.03
N ASP A 178 12.99 9.48 -4.13
CA ASP A 178 13.45 8.31 -4.86
C ASP A 178 14.86 7.82 -4.50
N ALA A 179 15.56 8.53 -3.62
CA ALA A 179 16.97 8.29 -3.27
C ALA A 179 17.28 6.88 -2.71
N THR A 180 16.27 6.09 -2.29
CA THR A 180 16.51 4.77 -1.66
C THR A 180 15.44 3.71 -1.94
N ASP A 181 14.80 3.69 -3.12
CA ASP A 181 13.61 2.84 -3.42
C ASP A 181 12.40 3.17 -2.52
N TRP A 182 12.42 4.33 -1.85
CA TRP A 182 11.33 4.83 -0.99
C TRP A 182 10.17 5.44 -1.78
N ARG A 183 10.19 5.30 -3.12
CA ARG A 183 8.97 5.38 -3.94
C ARG A 183 7.88 4.45 -3.39
N VAL A 184 8.30 3.41 -2.69
CA VAL A 184 7.45 2.41 -2.06
C VAL A 184 6.85 2.89 -0.74
N GLU A 185 7.30 3.95 -0.08
CA GLU A 185 6.76 4.34 1.25
C GLU A 185 6.62 5.86 1.41
N TYR A 186 5.45 6.32 1.89
CA TYR A 186 5.23 7.73 2.18
C TYR A 186 5.83 8.08 3.56
N PRO A 187 6.45 9.27 3.73
CA PRO A 187 6.92 9.69 5.03
C PRO A 187 5.76 9.71 6.02
N PHE A 188 6.01 9.25 7.24
CA PHE A 188 5.00 9.27 8.31
C PHE A 188 4.68 10.71 8.77
N VAL A 189 5.71 11.54 8.90
CA VAL A 189 5.65 12.95 9.29
C VAL A 189 6.72 13.74 8.55
N VAL A 190 6.43 14.99 8.20
CA VAL A 190 7.40 15.94 7.66
C VAL A 190 7.64 17.04 8.69
N LEU A 191 8.91 17.31 8.98
CA LEU A 191 9.34 18.35 9.93
C LEU A 191 9.97 19.51 9.17
N THR A 192 9.50 20.72 9.45
CA THR A 192 10.00 21.96 8.84
C THR A 192 10.42 22.95 9.93
N PRO A 193 11.52 22.70 10.67
CA PRO A 193 11.98 23.60 11.72
C PRO A 193 12.34 24.98 11.16
N ASP A 194 12.13 26.02 11.96
CA ASP A 194 12.41 27.40 11.56
C ASP A 194 13.90 27.76 11.76
N THR A 195 14.54 27.10 12.73
CA THR A 195 15.93 27.37 13.11
C THR A 195 16.74 26.11 13.31
N GLU A 196 18.06 26.20 13.10
CA GLU A 196 19.00 25.10 13.31
C GLU A 196 19.02 24.61 14.77
N LEU A 197 18.68 25.48 15.74
CA LEU A 197 18.65 25.16 17.16
C LEU A 197 17.60 24.09 17.51
N GLU A 198 16.55 23.95 16.70
CA GLU A 198 15.48 22.97 16.91
C GLU A 198 15.91 21.54 16.53
N MET A 199 16.89 21.42 15.63
CA MET A 199 17.27 20.15 14.98
C MET A 199 17.64 19.06 15.97
N ALA A 200 18.47 19.37 16.96
CA ALA A 200 18.94 18.39 17.93
C ALA A 200 17.78 17.76 18.72
N GLY A 201 16.82 18.57 19.15
CA GLY A 201 15.64 18.12 19.88
C GLY A 201 14.71 17.27 19.02
N LEU A 202 14.48 17.69 17.77
CA LEU A 202 13.66 16.93 16.83
C LEU A 202 14.27 15.57 16.49
N VAL A 203 15.58 15.53 16.21
CA VAL A 203 16.31 14.27 15.92
C VAL A 203 16.22 13.33 17.11
N TRP A 204 16.49 13.83 18.32
CA TRP A 204 16.43 13.03 19.53
C TRP A 204 15.03 12.44 19.78
N ALA A 205 13.99 13.27 19.67
CA ALA A 205 12.60 12.81 19.80
C ALA A 205 12.20 11.78 18.74
N CYS A 206 12.63 11.94 17.48
CA CYS A 206 12.41 10.95 16.43
C CYS A 206 13.07 9.60 16.75
N ILE A 207 14.31 9.62 17.28
CA ILE A 207 15.02 8.40 17.70
C ILE A 207 14.27 7.69 18.85
N GLU A 208 13.81 8.44 19.87
CA GLU A 208 13.02 7.86 20.96
C GLU A 208 11.71 7.22 20.48
N LEU A 209 11.09 7.81 19.45
CA LEU A 209 9.88 7.27 18.82
C LEU A 209 10.16 6.10 17.86
N GLY A 210 11.43 5.71 17.66
CA GLY A 210 11.83 4.66 16.72
C GLY A 210 11.66 5.05 15.25
N LEU A 211 11.60 6.35 14.94
CA LEU A 211 11.41 6.84 13.58
C LEU A 211 12.76 6.95 12.85
N THR A 212 12.78 6.49 11.60
CA THR A 212 13.90 6.75 10.69
C THR A 212 13.83 8.18 10.16
N ILE A 213 14.97 8.87 10.14
CA ILE A 213 15.07 10.28 9.72
C ILE A 213 15.75 10.34 8.36
N ILE A 214 15.13 11.03 7.41
CA ILE A 214 15.75 11.42 6.14
C ILE A 214 15.86 12.94 6.09
N PRO A 215 17.08 13.51 6.07
CA PRO A 215 17.24 14.93 5.79
C PRO A 215 16.95 15.21 4.32
N ARG A 216 16.23 16.30 4.04
CA ARG A 216 15.89 16.71 2.68
C ARG A 216 16.05 18.22 2.51
N GLY A 217 16.77 18.61 1.46
CA GLY A 217 16.81 19.99 0.95
C GLY A 217 15.74 20.21 -0.13
N GLY A 218 16.13 20.73 -1.30
CA GLY A 218 15.21 20.97 -2.42
C GLY A 218 14.64 19.71 -3.10
N GLY A 219 15.18 18.51 -2.81
CA GLY A 219 14.68 17.25 -3.38
C GLY A 219 15.00 17.03 -4.86
N THR A 220 16.12 17.58 -5.35
CA THR A 220 16.55 17.50 -6.75
C THR A 220 17.66 16.46 -6.99
N GLY A 221 17.92 15.58 -6.02
CA GLY A 221 18.90 14.50 -6.15
C GLY A 221 18.34 13.36 -7.01
N TYR A 222 19.11 12.89 -7.98
CA TYR A 222 18.74 11.79 -8.90
C TYR A 222 19.44 10.47 -8.57
N THR A 223 20.02 10.36 -7.37
CA THR A 223 20.92 9.29 -6.93
C THR A 223 20.41 8.68 -5.64
#